data_AF-A0A8T5S7L0-F1
#
_entry.id   AF-A0A8T5S7L0-F1
#
_cell.length_a   1.000
_cell.length_b   1.000
_cell.length_c   1.000
_cell.angle_alpha   90.00
_cell.angle_beta   90.00
_cell.angle_gamma   90.00
#
_symmetry.space_group_name_H-M   'P 1'
#
loop_
_entity.id
_entity.type
_entity.pdbx_description
1 polymer ?
#
loop_
_entity_poly.entity_id
_entity_poly.type
_entity_poly.pdbx_seq_one_letter_code
_entity_poly.pdbx_strand_id
1 'polypeptide(L)'
;MAEPIDLKALEKKAWRSTFQDGLWDIYLGSLIFILGVSPFLRQLIGLQDTFGYLLVYLLMIVPTLLILFLGKKYITIPRIGFVKFGLGRKVRKVRLRTFLLIMVLINIVVLILTIGGQFSNFLKELPFNRYVVPLFIGLTFITVPLSIVGYFMEFERLYLIGILAGFGFFIAELLYPIVGSPLDSALSMGVIGAIIISWGLYFFIRFLRKYPLSK
;
A
#
# COMPACT_ATOMS: atom_id res chain seq x y z
N MET A 1 -10.26 -42.09 -17.59
CA MET A 1 -10.85 -40.85 -18.13
C MET A 1 -10.09 -39.68 -17.53
N ALA A 2 -9.41 -38.86 -18.32
CA ALA A 2 -8.72 -37.68 -17.79
C ALA A 2 -9.78 -36.60 -17.49
N GLU A 3 -9.82 -36.10 -16.26
CA GLU A 3 -10.68 -34.97 -15.91
C GLU A 3 -10.36 -33.78 -16.84
N PRO A 4 -11.37 -33.06 -17.37
CA PRO A 4 -11.13 -31.91 -18.21
C PRO A 4 -10.42 -30.82 -17.40
N ILE A 5 -9.16 -30.55 -17.76
CA ILE A 5 -8.35 -29.53 -17.10
C ILE A 5 -8.99 -28.16 -17.37
N ASP A 6 -9.52 -27.52 -16.33
CA ASP A 6 -10.01 -26.14 -16.43
C ASP A 6 -8.82 -25.16 -16.53
N LEU A 7 -8.50 -24.77 -17.77
CA LEU A 7 -7.44 -23.82 -18.10
C LEU A 7 -7.62 -22.47 -17.38
N LYS A 8 -8.85 -22.04 -17.13
CA LYS A 8 -9.15 -20.77 -16.47
C LYS A 8 -8.81 -20.85 -14.98
N ALA A 9 -9.13 -21.97 -14.32
CA ALA A 9 -8.74 -22.21 -12.94
C ALA A 9 -7.21 -22.30 -12.79
N LEU A 10 -6.52 -22.91 -13.75
CA LEU A 10 -5.07 -23.03 -13.74
C LEU A 10 -4.38 -21.67 -13.91
N GLU A 11 -4.87 -20.84 -14.83
CA GLU A 11 -4.40 -19.45 -15.00
C GLU A 11 -4.72 -18.57 -13.77
N LYS A 12 -5.85 -18.82 -13.10
CA LYS A 12 -6.21 -18.21 -11.81
C LYS A 12 -5.17 -18.51 -10.74
N LYS A 13 -4.83 -19.79 -10.59
CA LYS A 13 -3.85 -20.28 -9.62
C LYS A 13 -2.44 -19.71 -9.88
N ALA A 14 -2.00 -19.71 -11.14
CA ALA A 14 -0.69 -19.19 -11.55
C ALA A 14 -0.52 -17.68 -11.34
N TRP A 15 -1.62 -16.93 -11.36
CA TRP A 15 -1.58 -15.49 -11.06
C TRP A 15 -1.52 -15.21 -9.58
N ARG A 16 -2.35 -15.91 -8.80
CA ARG A 16 -2.34 -15.77 -7.34
C ARG A 16 -0.99 -16.14 -6.74
N SER A 17 -0.27 -17.12 -7.31
CA SER A 17 1.08 -17.47 -6.86
C SER A 17 2.09 -16.32 -7.03
N THR A 18 1.86 -15.38 -7.95
CA THR A 18 2.71 -14.18 -8.12
C THR A 18 2.68 -13.26 -6.90
N PHE A 19 1.62 -13.34 -6.08
CA PHE A 19 1.45 -12.55 -4.85
C PHE A 19 1.69 -13.37 -3.59
N GLN A 20 2.06 -14.66 -3.69
CA GLN A 20 2.27 -15.49 -2.49
C GLN A 20 3.62 -15.27 -1.81
N ASP A 21 4.51 -14.51 -2.43
CA ASP A 21 5.87 -14.29 -1.94
C ASP A 21 5.99 -13.23 -0.84
N GLY A 22 4.93 -12.52 -0.47
CA GLY A 22 4.99 -11.54 0.63
C GLY A 22 5.69 -10.22 0.30
N LEU A 23 6.38 -10.10 -0.84
CA LEU A 23 7.12 -8.88 -1.20
C LEU A 23 6.20 -7.66 -1.37
N TRP A 24 4.99 -7.86 -1.89
CA TRP A 24 3.99 -6.79 -1.99
C TRP A 24 3.49 -6.34 -0.62
N ASP A 25 3.34 -7.26 0.34
CA ASP A 25 2.94 -6.92 1.71
C ASP A 25 4.06 -6.12 2.39
N ILE A 26 5.32 -6.55 2.25
CA ILE A 26 6.49 -5.82 2.77
C ILE A 26 6.55 -4.42 2.17
N TYR A 27 6.39 -4.29 0.86
CA TYR A 27 6.40 -2.99 0.19
C TYR A 27 5.31 -2.06 0.72
N LEU A 28 4.05 -2.51 0.74
CA LEU A 28 2.92 -1.70 1.19
C LEU A 28 3.02 -1.36 2.68
N GLY A 29 3.42 -2.33 3.51
CA GLY A 29 3.68 -2.10 4.92
C GLY A 29 4.80 -1.09 5.14
N SER A 30 5.83 -1.10 4.30
CA SER A 30 6.91 -0.11 4.35
C SER A 30 6.41 1.28 3.98
N LEU A 31 5.55 1.44 2.97
CA LEU A 31 4.95 2.75 2.66
C LEU A 31 4.16 3.31 3.85
N ILE A 32 3.37 2.47 4.52
CA ILE A 32 2.59 2.87 5.70
C ILE A 32 3.52 3.18 6.88
N PHE A 33 4.55 2.36 7.10
CA PHE A 33 5.56 2.60 8.13
C PHE A 33 6.27 3.94 7.94
N ILE A 34 6.64 4.27 6.69
CA ILE A 34 7.26 5.54 6.34
C ILE A 34 6.33 6.71 6.69
N LEU A 35 5.02 6.61 6.46
CA LEU A 35 4.07 7.66 6.87
C LEU A 35 4.07 7.89 8.39
N GLY A 36 4.31 6.85 9.19
CA GLY A 36 4.39 6.99 10.65
C GLY A 36 5.72 7.55 11.15
N VAL A 37 6.83 7.20 10.51
CA VAL A 37 8.18 7.58 10.99
C VAL A 37 8.71 8.85 10.33
N SER A 38 8.17 9.26 9.18
CA SER A 38 8.62 10.48 8.48
C SER A 38 8.57 11.75 9.32
N PRO A 39 7.58 11.98 10.22
CA PRO A 39 7.57 13.18 11.06
C PRO A 39 8.74 13.18 12.07
N PHE A 40 9.11 12.00 12.58
CA PHE A 40 10.24 11.84 13.51
C PHE A 40 11.59 12.07 12.81
N LEU A 41 11.79 11.46 11.65
CA LEU A 41 12.99 11.66 10.83
C LEU A 41 13.18 13.12 10.41
N ARG A 42 12.08 13.81 10.10
CA ARG A 42 12.10 15.23 9.77
C ARG A 42 12.62 16.08 10.92
N GLN A 43 12.16 15.83 12.15
CA GLN A 43 12.66 16.52 13.33
C GLN A 43 14.14 16.26 13.57
N LEU A 44 14.59 15.02 13.36
CA LEU A 44 15.99 14.62 13.56
C LEU A 44 16.94 15.29 12.54
N ILE A 45 16.52 15.42 11.28
CA ILE A 45 17.35 15.98 10.19
C ILE A 45 17.28 17.53 10.16
N GLY A 46 16.36 18.14 10.91
CA GLY A 46 16.20 19.60 10.96
C GLY A 46 15.53 20.22 9.72
N LEU A 47 14.99 19.40 8.81
CA LEU A 47 14.33 19.84 7.58
C LEU A 47 12.85 20.17 7.83
N GLN A 48 12.60 21.31 8.49
CA GLN A 48 11.25 21.69 8.92
C GLN A 48 10.37 22.27 7.79
N ASP A 49 10.86 22.45 6.58
CA ASP A 49 10.02 22.95 5.49
C ASP A 49 9.20 21.84 4.81
N THR A 50 8.10 22.22 4.13
CA THR A 50 7.26 21.30 3.34
C THR A 50 8.08 20.51 2.31
N PHE A 51 9.08 21.16 1.71
CA PHE A 51 10.00 20.51 0.77
C PHE A 51 10.89 19.46 1.46
N GLY A 52 11.30 19.73 2.69
CA GLY A 52 12.02 18.79 3.55
C GLY A 52 11.21 17.52 3.83
N TYR A 53 9.92 17.67 4.10
CA TYR A 53 9.00 16.53 4.29
C TYR A 53 8.92 15.65 3.03
N LEU A 54 8.76 16.26 1.85
CA LEU A 54 8.71 15.54 0.59
C LEU A 54 10.04 14.82 0.30
N LEU A 55 11.18 15.47 0.56
CA LEU A 55 12.50 14.90 0.34
C LEU A 55 12.74 13.67 1.21
N VAL A 56 12.47 13.76 2.52
CA VAL A 56 12.62 12.63 3.45
C VAL A 56 11.71 11.47 3.01
N TYR A 57 10.47 11.76 2.66
CA TYR A 57 9.52 10.75 2.19
C TYR A 57 10.00 10.05 0.91
N LEU A 58 10.48 10.80 -0.08
CA LEU A 58 11.03 10.25 -1.32
C LEU A 58 12.28 9.40 -1.08
N LEU A 59 13.21 9.87 -0.24
CA LEU A 59 14.42 9.14 0.13
C LEU A 59 14.11 7.79 0.78
N MET A 60 13.03 7.71 1.56
CA MET A 60 12.60 6.44 2.17
C MET A 60 11.84 5.53 1.20
N ILE A 61 11.11 6.06 0.21
CA ILE A 61 10.40 5.24 -0.76
C ILE A 61 11.36 4.50 -1.69
N VAL A 62 12.43 5.15 -2.15
CA VAL A 62 13.39 4.56 -3.09
C VAL A 62 13.89 3.17 -2.66
N PRO A 63 14.42 2.96 -1.43
CA PRO A 63 14.87 1.64 -1.00
C PRO A 63 13.74 0.62 -0.95
N THR A 64 12.51 1.01 -0.59
CA THR A 64 11.37 0.07 -0.58
C THR A 64 11.00 -0.42 -1.98
N LEU A 65 11.08 0.46 -2.99
CA LEU A 65 10.89 0.10 -4.39
C LEU A 65 12.02 -0.82 -4.89
N LEU A 66 13.26 -0.55 -4.48
CA LEU A 66 14.40 -1.41 -4.81
C LEU A 66 14.23 -2.80 -4.22
N ILE A 67 13.82 -2.92 -2.95
CA ILE A 67 13.55 -4.23 -2.31
C ILE A 67 12.48 -5.01 -3.09
N LEU A 68 11.38 -4.36 -3.48
CA LEU A 68 10.33 -5.00 -4.26
C LEU A 68 10.85 -5.44 -5.64
N PHE A 69 11.54 -4.55 -6.36
CA PHE A 69 12.00 -4.82 -7.72
C PHE A 69 13.10 -5.89 -7.75
N LEU A 70 14.13 -5.74 -6.92
CA LEU A 70 15.24 -6.69 -6.82
C LEU A 70 14.76 -8.02 -6.25
N GLY A 71 13.89 -8.01 -5.24
CA GLY A 71 13.28 -9.22 -4.70
C GLY A 71 12.50 -9.98 -5.78
N LYS A 72 11.65 -9.29 -6.56
CA LYS A 72 10.93 -9.95 -7.66
C LYS A 72 11.90 -10.49 -8.71
N LYS A 73 12.85 -9.68 -9.17
CA LYS A 73 13.77 -10.01 -10.26
C LYS A 73 14.71 -11.17 -9.94
N TYR A 74 15.33 -11.15 -8.75
CA TYR A 74 16.39 -12.09 -8.39
C TYR A 74 15.92 -13.24 -7.50
N ILE A 75 14.78 -13.10 -6.81
CA ILE A 75 14.30 -14.11 -5.86
C ILE A 75 13.04 -14.81 -6.37
N THR A 76 11.99 -14.06 -6.67
CA THR A 76 10.68 -14.65 -7.00
C THR A 76 10.63 -15.22 -8.41
N ILE A 77 11.06 -14.46 -9.42
CA ILE A 77 10.97 -14.86 -10.83
C ILE A 77 11.76 -16.15 -11.12
N PRO A 78 13.01 -16.33 -10.63
CA PRO A 78 13.75 -17.57 -10.83
C PRO A 78 13.11 -18.81 -10.19
N ARG A 79 12.30 -18.64 -9.14
CA ARG A 79 11.67 -19.76 -8.40
C ARG A 79 10.31 -20.20 -8.96
N ILE A 80 9.50 -19.25 -9.43
CA ILE A 80 8.14 -19.53 -9.94
C ILE A 80 8.14 -19.69 -11.46
N GLY A 81 9.15 -19.14 -12.15
CA GLY A 81 9.18 -19.07 -13.60
C GLY A 81 8.26 -17.97 -14.16
N PHE A 82 8.22 -17.87 -15.49
CA PHE A 82 7.44 -16.85 -16.20
C PHE A 82 6.21 -17.47 -16.87
N VAL A 83 5.03 -16.89 -16.65
CA VAL A 83 3.78 -17.33 -17.28
C VAL A 83 3.24 -16.24 -18.20
N LYS A 84 2.91 -16.60 -19.44
CA LYS A 84 2.20 -15.72 -20.37
C LYS A 84 0.69 -15.81 -20.10
N PHE A 85 0.10 -14.72 -19.63
CA PHE A 85 -1.33 -14.63 -19.34
C PHE A 85 -2.17 -14.36 -20.59
N GLY A 86 -3.40 -14.88 -20.60
CA GLY A 86 -4.37 -14.76 -21.70
C GLY A 86 -4.98 -13.36 -21.86
N LEU A 87 -5.79 -13.19 -22.91
CA LEU A 87 -6.38 -11.89 -23.28
C LEU A 87 -7.27 -11.29 -22.18
N GLY A 88 -8.04 -12.12 -21.45
CA GLY A 88 -8.91 -11.65 -20.37
C GLY A 88 -8.16 -10.93 -19.25
N ARG A 89 -6.94 -11.39 -18.92
CA ARG A 89 -6.06 -10.73 -17.95
C ARG A 89 -5.45 -9.44 -18.47
N LYS A 90 -5.13 -9.37 -19.76
CA LYS A 90 -4.65 -8.12 -20.39
C LYS A 90 -5.71 -7.04 -20.31
N VAL A 91 -6.97 -7.35 -20.60
CA VAL A 91 -8.09 -6.40 -20.47
C VAL A 91 -8.26 -5.92 -19.03
N ARG A 92 -8.21 -6.83 -18.04
CA ARG A 92 -8.26 -6.44 -16.61
C ARG A 92 -7.10 -5.52 -16.22
N LYS A 93 -5.87 -5.78 -16.71
CA LYS A 93 -4.72 -4.90 -16.48
C LYS A 93 -4.91 -3.51 -17.10
N VAL A 94 -5.51 -3.42 -18.29
CA VAL A 94 -5.81 -2.13 -18.92
C VAL A 94 -6.85 -1.37 -18.08
N ARG A 95 -7.95 -2.01 -17.68
CA ARG A 95 -8.96 -1.39 -16.80
C ARG A 95 -8.37 -0.91 -15.48
N LEU A 96 -7.52 -1.72 -14.86
CA LEU A 96 -6.80 -1.35 -13.64
C LEU A 96 -5.88 -0.15 -13.88
N ARG A 97 -5.14 -0.11 -14.99
CA ARG A 97 -4.29 1.03 -15.35
C ARG A 97 -5.11 2.30 -15.53
N THR A 98 -6.24 2.23 -16.24
CA THR A 98 -7.14 3.37 -16.42
C THR A 98 -7.68 3.86 -15.07
N PHE A 99 -8.10 2.95 -14.20
CA PHE A 99 -8.54 3.29 -12.85
C PHE A 99 -7.45 3.99 -12.04
N LEU A 100 -6.22 3.45 -12.05
CA LEU A 100 -5.08 4.05 -11.35
C LEU A 100 -4.74 5.45 -11.91
N LEU A 101 -4.84 5.64 -13.24
CA LEU A 101 -4.63 6.95 -13.86
C LEU A 101 -5.68 7.96 -13.39
N ILE A 102 -6.96 7.56 -13.34
CA ILE A 102 -8.04 8.40 -12.81
C ILE A 102 -7.77 8.75 -11.33
N MET A 103 -7.35 7.77 -10.52
CA MET A 103 -7.02 8.02 -9.11
C MET A 103 -5.84 8.99 -8.95
N VAL A 104 -4.81 8.90 -9.80
CA VAL A 104 -3.70 9.86 -9.80
C VAL A 104 -4.20 11.26 -10.15
N LEU A 105 -5.05 11.40 -11.18
CA LEU A 105 -5.64 12.71 -11.53
C LEU A 105 -6.48 13.29 -10.39
N ILE A 106 -7.30 12.48 -9.73
CA ILE A 106 -8.07 12.90 -8.56
C ILE A 106 -7.13 13.39 -7.45
N ASN A 107 -6.05 12.65 -7.15
CA ASN A 107 -5.08 13.05 -6.14
C ASN A 107 -4.35 14.35 -6.49
N ILE A 108 -4.04 14.58 -7.77
CA ILE A 108 -3.45 15.85 -8.24
C ILE A 108 -4.42 17.01 -8.02
N VAL A 109 -5.71 16.83 -8.36
CA VAL A 109 -6.74 17.85 -8.11
C VAL A 109 -6.87 18.13 -6.62
N VAL A 110 -6.97 17.11 -5.78
CA VAL A 110 -7.01 17.26 -4.31
C VAL A 110 -5.78 17.99 -3.78
N LEU A 111 -4.58 17.67 -4.29
CA LEU A 111 -3.34 18.34 -3.93
C LEU A 111 -3.37 19.83 -4.27
N ILE A 112 -3.79 20.19 -5.49
CA ILE A 112 -3.91 21.59 -5.93
C ILE A 112 -4.91 22.34 -5.05
N LEU A 113 -6.09 21.75 -4.79
CA LEU A 113 -7.11 22.34 -3.91
C LEU A 113 -6.63 22.48 -2.45
N THR A 114 -5.78 21.58 -1.99
CA THR A 114 -5.18 21.63 -0.64
C THR A 114 -4.16 22.75 -0.53
N ILE A 115 -3.29 22.90 -1.54
CA ILE A 115 -2.30 24.01 -1.60
C ILE A 115 -3.02 25.36 -1.68
N GLY A 116 -4.10 25.45 -2.46
CA GLY A 116 -4.95 26.63 -2.54
C GLY A 116 -5.83 26.89 -1.33
N GLY A 117 -5.77 26.03 -0.29
CA GLY A 117 -6.56 26.15 0.95
C GLY A 117 -8.04 25.78 0.81
N GLN A 118 -8.58 25.73 -0.40
CA GLN A 118 -10.00 25.45 -0.70
C GLN A 118 -10.48 24.12 -0.11
N PHE A 119 -9.67 23.05 -0.24
CA PHE A 119 -10.02 21.75 0.30
C PHE A 119 -10.08 21.75 1.83
N SER A 120 -9.15 22.46 2.47
CA SER A 120 -9.10 22.55 3.93
C SER A 120 -10.29 23.34 4.50
N ASN A 121 -10.73 24.39 3.80
CA ASN A 121 -11.89 25.19 4.19
C ASN A 121 -13.18 24.38 4.01
N PHE A 122 -13.32 23.69 2.88
CA PHE A 122 -14.44 22.79 2.63
C PHE A 122 -14.59 21.73 3.74
N LEU A 123 -13.48 21.11 4.15
CA LEU A 123 -13.51 20.11 5.24
C LEU A 123 -13.91 20.70 6.60
N LYS A 124 -13.60 21.98 6.86
CA LYS A 124 -13.97 22.67 8.11
C LYS A 124 -15.44 23.09 8.14
N GLU A 125 -16.01 23.38 6.98
CA GLU A 125 -17.43 23.75 6.83
C GLU A 125 -18.37 22.55 6.96
N LEU A 126 -17.85 21.33 6.80
CA LEU A 126 -18.64 20.13 7.03
C LEU A 126 -19.00 20.02 8.52
N PRO A 127 -20.27 19.73 8.87
CA PRO A 127 -20.73 19.61 10.25
C PRO A 127 -20.23 18.34 10.96
N PHE A 128 -19.21 17.68 10.42
CA PHE A 128 -18.68 16.43 10.96
C PHE A 128 -17.71 16.68 12.11
N ASN A 129 -17.79 15.81 13.13
CA ASN A 129 -16.86 15.83 14.25
C ASN A 129 -15.41 15.65 13.74
N ARG A 130 -14.45 16.29 14.41
CA ARG A 130 -13.00 16.26 14.14
C ARG A 130 -12.46 14.84 13.86
N TYR A 131 -13.05 13.81 14.47
CA TYR A 131 -12.66 12.41 14.30
C TYR A 131 -13.31 11.70 13.09
N VAL A 132 -14.48 12.15 12.64
CA VAL A 132 -15.22 11.52 11.52
C VAL A 132 -14.54 11.83 10.19
N VAL A 133 -13.96 13.03 10.05
CA VAL A 133 -13.30 13.46 8.81
C VAL A 133 -12.08 12.59 8.46
N PRO A 134 -11.10 12.35 9.36
CA PRO A 134 -9.97 11.45 9.07
C PRO A 134 -10.40 10.01 8.76
N LEU A 135 -11.44 9.51 9.44
CA LEU A 135 -12.00 8.18 9.16
C LEU A 135 -12.60 8.11 7.76
N PHE A 136 -13.40 9.11 7.37
CA PHE A 136 -13.99 9.18 6.04
C PHE A 136 -12.92 9.26 4.95
N ILE A 137 -11.89 10.08 5.15
CA ILE A 137 -10.76 10.21 4.22
C ILE A 137 -10.02 8.88 4.11
N GLY A 138 -9.67 8.25 5.24
CA GLY A 138 -8.97 6.97 5.26
C GLY A 138 -9.75 5.86 4.55
N LEU A 139 -11.05 5.72 4.83
CA LEU A 139 -11.88 4.70 4.19
C LEU A 139 -12.07 4.97 2.68
N THR A 140 -12.30 6.22 2.29
CA THR A 140 -12.64 6.57 0.90
C THR A 140 -11.41 6.66 0.00
N PHE A 141 -10.32 7.29 0.46
CA PHE A 141 -9.14 7.53 -0.37
C PHE A 141 -8.08 6.43 -0.26
N ILE A 142 -8.16 5.54 0.73
CA ILE A 142 -7.18 4.47 0.93
C ILE A 142 -7.85 3.10 0.82
N THR A 143 -8.83 2.82 1.68
CA THR A 143 -9.44 1.49 1.72
C THR A 143 -10.16 1.14 0.42
N VAL A 144 -10.97 2.05 -0.13
CA VAL A 144 -11.71 1.80 -1.39
C VAL A 144 -10.76 1.58 -2.59
N PRO A 145 -9.77 2.46 -2.88
CA PRO A 145 -8.85 2.23 -3.98
C PRO A 145 -8.04 0.94 -3.83
N LEU A 146 -7.52 0.65 -2.63
CA LEU A 146 -6.78 -0.59 -2.39
C LEU A 146 -7.66 -1.84 -2.53
N SER A 147 -8.93 -1.76 -2.13
CA SER A 147 -9.90 -2.84 -2.32
C SER A 147 -10.21 -3.09 -3.80
N ILE A 148 -10.37 -2.02 -4.59
CA ILE A 148 -10.58 -2.12 -6.04
C ILE A 148 -9.35 -2.73 -6.71
N VAL A 149 -8.14 -2.27 -6.35
CA VAL A 149 -6.89 -2.86 -6.81
C VAL A 149 -6.81 -4.34 -6.43
N GLY A 150 -7.19 -4.69 -5.20
CA GLY A 150 -7.20 -6.06 -4.69
C GLY A 150 -8.14 -6.96 -5.49
N TYR A 151 -9.31 -6.44 -5.87
CA TYR A 151 -10.27 -7.12 -6.72
C TYR A 151 -9.69 -7.41 -8.11
N PHE A 152 -9.12 -6.40 -8.78
CA PHE A 152 -8.55 -6.58 -10.12
C PHE A 152 -7.30 -7.46 -10.12
N MET A 153 -6.49 -7.39 -9.07
CA MET A 153 -5.27 -8.18 -8.91
C MET A 153 -5.54 -9.56 -8.29
N GLU A 154 -6.77 -9.87 -7.88
CA GLU A 154 -7.12 -11.07 -7.13
C GLU A 154 -6.21 -11.28 -5.90
N PHE A 155 -5.86 -10.18 -5.24
CA PHE A 155 -4.95 -10.13 -4.12
C PHE A 155 -5.72 -9.89 -2.81
N GLU A 156 -6.17 -10.97 -2.20
CA GLU A 156 -7.10 -10.96 -1.05
C GLU A 156 -6.52 -10.25 0.19
N ARG A 157 -5.20 -10.26 0.41
CA ARG A 157 -4.60 -9.56 1.56
C ARG A 157 -4.67 -8.03 1.43
N LEU A 158 -4.82 -7.51 0.22
CA LEU A 158 -4.86 -6.07 -0.01
C LEU A 158 -6.08 -5.40 0.62
N TYR A 159 -7.19 -6.13 0.77
CA TYR A 159 -8.38 -5.64 1.49
C TYR A 159 -8.04 -5.35 2.96
N LEU A 160 -7.36 -6.29 3.62
CA LEU A 160 -6.96 -6.14 5.03
C LEU A 160 -5.93 -5.01 5.19
N ILE A 161 -4.93 -4.94 4.31
CA ILE A 161 -3.97 -3.84 4.28
C ILE A 161 -4.68 -2.50 4.10
N GLY A 162 -5.64 -2.42 3.17
CA GLY A 162 -6.38 -1.18 2.92
C GLY A 162 -7.26 -0.74 4.08
N ILE A 163 -7.87 -1.68 4.80
CA ILE A 163 -8.63 -1.38 6.02
C ILE A 163 -7.68 -0.86 7.11
N LEU A 164 -6.61 -1.60 7.40
CA LEU A 164 -5.63 -1.20 8.42
C LEU A 164 -5.04 0.19 8.12
N ALA A 165 -4.63 0.44 6.88
CA ALA A 165 -4.10 1.72 6.45
C ALA A 165 -5.13 2.85 6.55
N GLY A 166 -6.39 2.59 6.18
CA GLY A 166 -7.48 3.57 6.29
C GLY A 166 -7.76 3.96 7.73
N PHE A 167 -7.80 2.99 8.65
CA PHE A 167 -7.98 3.23 10.08
C PHE A 167 -6.79 3.95 10.73
N GLY A 168 -5.58 3.83 10.15
CA GLY A 168 -4.39 4.46 10.71
C GLY A 168 -4.54 5.98 10.86
N PHE A 169 -5.20 6.68 9.93
CA PHE A 169 -5.42 8.13 10.02
C PHE A 169 -6.35 8.51 11.16
N PHE A 170 -7.40 7.72 11.36
CA PHE A 170 -8.33 7.88 12.48
C PHE A 170 -7.63 7.65 13.83
N ILE A 171 -6.82 6.60 13.94
CA ILE A 171 -6.06 6.28 15.15
C ILE A 171 -5.03 7.38 15.46
N ALA A 172 -4.36 7.94 14.44
CA ALA A 172 -3.44 9.06 14.61
C ALA A 172 -4.14 10.26 15.27
N GLU A 173 -5.32 10.64 14.77
CA GLU A 173 -6.09 11.77 15.32
C GLU A 173 -6.60 11.50 16.74
N LEU A 174 -6.96 10.26 17.06
CA LEU A 174 -7.34 9.86 18.42
C LEU A 174 -6.15 9.94 19.40
N LEU A 175 -4.95 9.62 18.94
CA LEU A 175 -3.73 9.63 19.76
C LEU A 175 -3.13 11.04 19.90
N TYR A 176 -3.35 11.92 18.91
CA TYR A 176 -2.84 13.29 18.92
C TYR A 176 -3.03 14.05 20.25
N PRO A 177 -4.22 14.10 20.88
CA PRO A 177 -4.39 14.80 22.15
C PRO A 177 -3.69 14.13 23.35
N ILE A 178 -3.29 12.87 23.26
CA ILE A 178 -2.72 12.09 24.37
C ILE A 178 -1.18 12.15 24.33
N VAL A 179 -0.59 11.91 23.16
CA VAL A 179 0.88 11.78 22.99
C VAL A 179 1.50 12.90 22.16
N GLY A 180 0.70 13.64 21.39
CA GLY A 180 1.19 14.69 20.50
C GLY A 180 1.99 14.18 19.30
N SER A 181 2.33 15.12 18.41
CA SER A 181 3.20 14.87 17.25
C SER A 181 4.68 14.91 17.67
N PRO A 182 5.54 13.98 17.20
CA PRO A 182 5.34 13.02 16.11
C PRO A 182 4.91 11.60 16.55
N LEU A 183 4.69 11.39 17.86
CA LEU A 183 4.46 10.05 18.42
C LEU A 183 3.11 9.45 18.01
N ASP A 184 2.08 10.27 17.85
CA ASP A 184 0.76 9.90 17.34
C ASP A 184 0.81 9.13 16.01
N SER A 185 1.61 9.63 15.06
CA SER A 185 1.79 9.07 13.71
C SER A 185 2.64 7.81 13.76
N ALA A 186 3.68 7.79 14.60
CA ALA A 186 4.54 6.62 14.78
C ALA A 186 3.77 5.45 15.43
N LEU A 187 2.94 5.73 16.44
CA LEU A 187 2.15 4.71 17.12
C LEU A 187 0.97 4.20 16.29
N SER A 188 0.37 5.04 15.44
CA SER A 188 -0.68 4.63 14.53
C SER A 188 -0.11 3.92 13.29
N MET A 189 0.44 4.69 12.35
CA MET A 189 0.92 4.21 11.06
C MET A 189 2.21 3.40 11.17
N GLY A 190 3.12 3.79 12.07
CA GLY A 190 4.36 3.04 12.26
C GLY A 190 4.09 1.63 12.77
N VAL A 191 3.24 1.46 13.79
CA VAL A 191 2.87 0.13 14.30
C VAL A 191 2.10 -0.67 13.26
N ILE A 192 1.11 -0.07 12.58
CA ILE A 192 0.35 -0.75 11.52
C ILE A 192 1.29 -1.21 10.39
N GLY A 193 2.19 -0.34 9.94
CA GLY A 193 3.19 -0.65 8.94
C GLY A 193 4.11 -1.79 9.39
N ALA A 194 4.59 -1.76 10.63
CA ALA A 194 5.44 -2.81 11.20
C ALA A 194 4.72 -4.18 11.28
N ILE A 195 3.43 -4.19 11.62
CA ILE A 195 2.60 -5.41 11.62
C ILE A 195 2.51 -5.97 10.20
N ILE A 196 2.23 -5.13 9.20
CA ILE A 196 2.10 -5.56 7.80
C ILE A 196 3.45 -6.06 7.25
N ILE A 197 4.56 -5.38 7.57
CA ILE A 197 5.91 -5.82 7.19
C ILE A 197 6.21 -7.19 7.80
N SER A 198 5.95 -7.37 9.09
CA SER A 198 6.17 -8.64 9.80
C SER A 198 5.35 -9.77 9.17
N TRP A 199 4.10 -9.46 8.80
CA TRP A 199 3.22 -10.40 8.11
C TRP A 199 3.72 -10.76 6.71
N GLY A 200 4.20 -9.78 5.95
CA GLY A 200 4.83 -9.99 4.66
C GLY A 200 6.12 -10.81 4.75
N LEU A 201 6.94 -10.56 5.77
CA LEU A 201 8.17 -11.29 6.03
C LEU A 201 7.88 -12.76 6.34
N TYR A 202 6.85 -13.04 7.14
CA TYR A 202 6.38 -14.40 7.40
C TYR A 202 6.03 -15.14 6.09
N PHE A 203 5.27 -14.51 5.20
CA PHE A 203 4.95 -15.10 3.89
C PHE A 203 6.18 -15.27 3.00
N PHE A 204 7.09 -14.31 3.01
CA PHE A 204 8.33 -14.38 2.24
C PHE A 204 9.21 -15.55 2.69
N ILE A 205 9.41 -15.72 4.00
CA ILE A 205 10.17 -16.86 4.55
C ILE A 205 9.48 -18.18 4.21
N ARG A 206 8.15 -18.26 4.37
CA ARG A 206 7.37 -19.44 3.99
C ARG A 206 7.49 -19.76 2.50
N PHE A 207 7.49 -18.73 1.65
CA PHE A 207 7.66 -18.86 0.21
C PHE A 207 9.05 -19.43 -0.13
N LEU A 208 10.11 -18.91 0.49
CA LEU A 208 11.47 -19.41 0.28
C LEU A 208 11.62 -20.89 0.69
N ARG A 209 10.98 -21.31 1.79
CA ARG A 209 10.98 -22.71 2.22
C ARG A 209 10.19 -23.63 1.29
N LYS A 210 9.09 -23.12 0.72
CA LYS A 210 8.23 -23.90 -0.19
C LYS A 210 8.82 -24.04 -1.59
N TYR A 211 9.56 -23.05 -2.06
CA TYR A 211 10.20 -23.02 -3.38
C TYR A 211 11.71 -22.88 -3.23
N PRO A 212 12.42 -23.93 -2.76
CA PRO A 212 13.87 -23.92 -2.75
C PRO A 212 14.39 -23.85 -4.19
N LEU A 213 15.48 -23.11 -4.41
CA LEU A 213 16.20 -23.17 -5.69
C LEU A 213 16.80 -24.56 -5.79
N SER A 214 16.49 -25.31 -6.87
CA SER A 214 17.27 -26.52 -7.14
C SER A 214 18.69 -26.07 -7.46
N LYS A 215 19.66 -26.61 -6.72
CA LYS A 215 21.07 -26.48 -7.07
C LYS A 215 21.34 -27.16 -8.40
#